data_AF-A0A2V9IZD0-F1
#
_entry.id   AF-A0A2V9IZD0-F1
#
_cell.length_a   1.000
_cell.length_b   1.000
_cell.length_c   1.000
_cell.angle_alpha   90.00
_cell.angle_beta   90.00
_cell.angle_gamma   90.00
#
_symmetry.space_group_name_H-M   'P 1'
#
loop_
_entity.id
_entity.type
_entity.pdbx_description
1 polymer ?
#
loop_
_entity_poly.entity_id
_entity_poly.type
_entity_poly.pdbx_seq_one_letter_code
_entity_poly.pdbx_strand_id
1 'polypeptide(L)'
;MVVQGGKMQATRQLLVERLILFSVVSLTLTQSGIAQDPFEIQVYEYETVPKRKWNLETHLNYIARGTRTFEGTVAPSQHQLHLTYELTRGLTSRFELAGYLLLARREADALEFVGWRLRPRVSLPESWPLPFKVSISGEIGFPRRASVDYNST
;
A
#
# COMPACT_ATOMS: atom_id res chain seq x y z
N MET A 1 21.78 -53.10 -8.46
CA MET A 1 20.49 -52.38 -8.31
C MET A 1 20.50 -51.60 -6.99
N VAL A 2 21.30 -50.52 -6.87
CA VAL A 2 21.44 -49.68 -5.65
C VAL A 2 21.68 -48.21 -6.02
N VAL A 3 20.97 -47.68 -7.02
CA VAL A 3 21.16 -46.28 -7.49
C VAL A 3 19.90 -45.43 -7.29
N GLN A 4 18.75 -46.06 -7.07
CA GLN A 4 17.45 -45.39 -7.05
C GLN A 4 17.10 -44.77 -5.67
N GLY A 5 17.62 -45.33 -4.58
CA GLY A 5 17.36 -44.85 -3.21
C GLY A 5 18.01 -43.50 -2.89
N GLY A 6 19.26 -43.29 -3.30
CA GLY A 6 20.02 -42.07 -2.98
C GLY A 6 19.47 -40.81 -3.66
N LYS A 7 18.98 -40.91 -4.90
CA LYS A 7 18.36 -39.78 -5.60
C LYS A 7 17.08 -39.31 -4.92
N MET A 8 16.23 -40.26 -4.51
CA MET A 8 14.96 -39.94 -3.83
C MET A 8 15.17 -39.30 -2.45
N GLN A 9 16.22 -39.71 -1.73
CA GLN A 9 16.59 -39.15 -0.43
C GLN A 9 17.17 -37.73 -0.55
N ALA A 10 18.04 -37.50 -1.54
CA ALA A 10 18.60 -36.17 -1.83
C ALA A 10 17.53 -35.16 -2.28
N THR A 11 16.56 -35.59 -3.09
CA THR A 11 15.43 -34.73 -3.50
C THR A 11 14.54 -34.34 -2.31
N ARG A 12 14.33 -35.26 -1.36
CA ARG A 12 13.58 -34.97 -0.12
C ARG A 12 14.34 -34.00 0.79
N GLN A 13 15.65 -34.13 0.93
CA GLN A 13 16.47 -33.20 1.71
C GLN A 13 16.48 -31.79 1.10
N LEU A 14 16.67 -31.66 -0.21
CA LEU A 14 16.61 -30.38 -0.91
C LEU A 14 15.23 -29.72 -0.80
N LEU A 15 14.15 -30.50 -0.79
CA LEU A 15 12.80 -29.99 -0.59
C LEU A 15 12.63 -29.44 0.84
N VAL A 16 13.11 -30.17 1.85
CA VAL A 16 13.06 -29.75 3.26
C VAL A 16 13.90 -28.49 3.49
N GLU A 17 15.10 -28.40 2.94
CA GLU A 17 15.96 -27.21 3.04
C GLU A 17 15.30 -25.98 2.41
N ARG A 18 14.67 -26.13 1.23
CA ARG A 18 13.92 -25.05 0.58
C ARG A 18 12.71 -24.60 1.40
N LEU A 19 12.00 -25.55 2.01
CA LEU A 19 10.86 -25.25 2.88
C LEU A 19 11.30 -24.54 4.17
N ILE A 20 12.43 -24.95 4.76
CA ILE A 20 13.02 -24.28 5.93
C ILE A 20 13.46 -22.86 5.55
N LEU A 21 14.19 -22.70 4.44
CA LEU A 21 14.63 -21.39 3.97
C LEU A 21 13.44 -20.46 3.68
N PHE A 22 12.40 -20.96 3.01
CA PHE A 22 11.18 -20.22 2.75
C PHE A 22 10.46 -19.81 4.05
N SER A 23 10.42 -20.71 5.04
CA SER A 23 9.81 -20.44 6.34
C SER A 23 10.59 -19.39 7.13
N VAL A 24 11.92 -19.48 7.17
CA VAL A 24 12.80 -18.52 7.85
C VAL A 24 12.69 -17.13 7.22
N VAL A 25 12.72 -17.04 5.88
CA VAL A 25 12.52 -15.77 5.17
C VAL A 25 11.15 -15.17 5.49
N SER A 26 10.08 -15.98 5.48
CA SER A 26 8.72 -15.52 5.80
C SER A 26 8.57 -15.01 7.24
N LEU A 27 9.24 -15.65 8.20
CA LEU A 27 9.23 -15.23 9.60
C LEU A 27 10.00 -13.92 9.83
N THR A 28 11.11 -13.68 9.12
CA THR A 28 11.88 -12.42 9.23
C THR A 28 11.23 -11.19 8.62
N LEU A 29 10.15 -11.36 7.84
CA LEU A 29 9.38 -10.27 7.21
C LEU A 29 8.26 -9.71 8.09
N THR A 30 8.07 -10.22 9.31
CA THR A 30 7.05 -9.72 10.24
C THR A 30 7.56 -8.51 11.05
N GLN A 31 7.77 -7.37 10.37
CA GLN A 31 7.76 -6.09 11.07
C GLN A 31 6.31 -5.70 11.37
N SER A 32 5.94 -5.71 12.65
CA SER A 32 4.66 -5.21 13.14
C SER A 32 4.59 -3.69 12.99
N GLY A 33 4.26 -3.20 11.79
CA GLY A 33 3.77 -1.86 11.58
C GLY A 33 2.26 -1.87 11.61
N ILE A 34 1.63 -1.64 12.78
CA ILE A 34 0.20 -1.26 12.81
C ILE A 34 0.12 0.22 12.45
N ALA A 35 0.27 0.52 11.16
CA ALA A 35 -0.04 1.82 10.61
C ALA A 35 -1.14 1.61 9.57
N GLN A 36 -2.40 1.79 9.98
CA GLN A 36 -3.46 1.96 9.01
C GLN A 36 -3.30 3.33 8.39
N ASP A 37 -3.34 3.38 7.07
CA ASP A 37 -3.30 4.64 6.35
C ASP A 37 -4.60 5.42 6.59
N PRO A 38 -4.56 6.61 7.21
CA PRO A 38 -5.77 7.37 7.50
C PRO A 38 -6.40 7.99 6.25
N PHE A 39 -5.70 8.00 5.11
CA PHE A 39 -6.13 8.63 3.87
C PHE A 39 -6.81 7.69 2.89
N GLU A 40 -6.62 6.38 3.04
CA GLU A 40 -7.08 5.41 2.05
C GLU A 40 -7.54 4.11 2.70
N ILE A 41 -8.78 3.74 2.40
CA ILE A 41 -9.29 2.38 2.55
C ILE A 41 -9.73 1.99 1.14
N GLN A 42 -9.04 1.02 0.53
CA GLN A 42 -9.27 0.62 -0.86
C GLN A 42 -9.38 -0.90 -0.98
N VAL A 43 -10.35 -1.35 -1.77
CA VAL A 43 -10.41 -2.73 -2.27
C VAL A 43 -9.84 -2.70 -3.68
N TYR A 44 -8.65 -3.27 -3.83
CA TYR A 44 -7.94 -3.26 -5.10
C TYR A 44 -8.57 -4.23 -6.10
N GLU A 45 -8.99 -3.72 -7.26
CA GLU A 45 -9.28 -4.57 -8.41
C GLU A 45 -7.98 -5.19 -8.94
N TYR A 46 -8.04 -6.41 -9.49
CA TYR A 46 -6.86 -7.02 -10.11
C TYR A 46 -6.43 -6.27 -11.39
N GLU A 47 -7.39 -5.82 -12.20
CA GLU A 47 -7.10 -5.24 -13.50
C GLU A 47 -6.49 -3.85 -13.35
N THR A 48 -5.48 -3.54 -14.16
CA THR A 48 -4.99 -2.18 -14.31
C THR A 48 -5.96 -1.38 -15.19
N VAL A 49 -6.08 -0.07 -14.94
CA VAL A 49 -6.82 0.87 -15.78
C VAL A 49 -6.42 0.65 -17.25
N PRO A 50 -7.39 0.48 -18.17
CA PRO A 50 -7.08 0.17 -19.55
C PRO A 50 -6.16 1.22 -20.19
N LYS A 51 -5.31 0.77 -21.12
CA LYS A 51 -4.37 1.64 -21.84
C LYS A 51 -5.10 2.86 -22.41
N ARG A 52 -4.54 4.04 -22.14
CA ARG A 52 -5.08 5.34 -22.54
C ARG A 52 -6.45 5.70 -21.94
N LYS A 53 -6.88 5.05 -20.86
CA LYS A 53 -8.02 5.47 -20.04
C LYS A 53 -7.56 6.13 -18.73
N TRP A 54 -8.48 6.85 -18.11
CA TRP A 54 -8.30 7.50 -16.81
C TRP A 54 -9.33 6.93 -15.85
N ASN A 55 -8.94 6.74 -14.60
CA ASN A 55 -9.84 6.46 -13.50
C ASN A 55 -9.69 7.55 -12.44
N LEU A 56 -10.80 8.02 -11.87
CA LEU A 56 -10.79 8.97 -10.77
C LEU A 56 -11.53 8.34 -9.59
N GLU A 57 -10.83 8.14 -8.50
CA GLU A 57 -11.36 7.62 -7.25
C GLU A 57 -11.30 8.70 -6.17
N THR A 58 -12.24 8.64 -5.23
CA THR A 58 -12.33 9.59 -4.13
C THR A 58 -12.57 8.83 -2.84
N HIS A 59 -11.71 9.06 -1.85
CA HIS A 59 -11.81 8.45 -0.53
C HIS A 59 -12.12 9.54 0.49
N LEU A 60 -13.10 9.27 1.35
CA LEU A 60 -13.44 10.12 2.48
C LEU A 60 -13.41 9.27 3.74
N ASN A 61 -12.50 9.62 4.67
CA ASN A 61 -12.39 8.98 5.96
C ASN A 61 -12.65 10.00 7.05
N TYR A 62 -13.49 9.66 8.03
CA TYR A 62 -13.79 10.52 9.18
C TYR A 62 -13.54 9.78 10.48
N ILE A 63 -12.73 10.38 11.35
CA ILE A 63 -12.38 9.84 12.66
C ILE A 63 -13.19 10.59 13.71
N ALA A 64 -14.37 10.07 14.06
CA ALA A 64 -15.25 10.70 15.05
C ALA A 64 -14.65 10.74 16.46
N ARG A 65 -13.79 9.77 16.81
CA ARG A 65 -13.09 9.70 18.09
C ARG A 65 -11.67 9.20 17.87
N GLY A 66 -10.69 9.96 18.35
CA GLY A 66 -9.27 9.72 18.11
C GLY A 66 -8.37 10.33 19.19
N THR A 67 -7.11 10.52 18.86
CA THR A 67 -6.12 11.16 19.74
C THR A 67 -6.37 12.67 19.78
N ARG A 68 -6.12 13.29 20.94
CA ARG A 68 -6.33 14.73 21.15
C ARG A 68 -5.04 15.55 21.16
N THR A 69 -3.90 14.88 21.27
CA THR A 69 -2.58 15.51 21.37
C THR A 69 -1.68 14.97 20.27
N PHE A 70 -0.66 15.74 19.92
CA PHE A 70 0.39 15.27 19.03
C PHE A 70 1.13 14.09 19.65
N GLU A 71 1.50 13.13 18.81
CA GLU A 71 2.39 12.04 19.16
C GLU A 71 3.65 12.18 18.28
N GLY A 72 4.66 12.88 18.80
CA GLY A 72 5.82 13.28 18.01
C GLY A 72 5.41 14.18 16.84
N THR A 73 5.58 13.71 15.61
CA THR A 73 5.20 14.42 14.37
C THR A 73 3.79 14.08 13.87
N VAL A 74 3.07 13.19 14.56
CA VAL A 74 1.72 12.76 14.18
C VAL A 74 0.69 13.71 14.79
N ALA A 75 -0.18 14.26 13.95
CA ALA A 75 -1.23 15.19 14.38
C ALA A 75 -2.36 14.47 15.15
N PRO A 76 -3.09 15.18 16.04
CA PRO A 76 -4.31 14.67 16.65
C PRO A 76 -5.34 14.20 15.60
N SER A 77 -6.01 13.07 15.86
CA SER A 77 -6.99 12.48 14.95
C SER A 77 -8.45 12.65 15.37
N GLN A 78 -8.72 13.20 16.56
CA GLN A 78 -10.07 13.50 17.03
C GLN A 78 -10.80 14.43 16.05
N HIS A 79 -12.01 14.01 15.62
CA HIS A 79 -12.84 14.75 14.66
C HIS A 79 -12.13 15.11 13.34
N GLN A 80 -11.15 14.31 12.93
CA GLN A 80 -10.39 14.57 11.72
C GLN A 80 -11.11 13.99 10.49
N LEU A 81 -11.18 14.77 9.42
CA LEU A 81 -11.61 14.33 8.09
C LEU A 81 -10.39 14.23 7.18
N HIS A 82 -10.28 13.13 6.44
CA HIS A 82 -9.32 12.94 5.36
C HIS A 82 -10.10 12.80 4.05
N LEU A 83 -9.67 13.52 3.03
CA LEU A 83 -10.21 13.46 1.69
C LEU A 83 -9.05 13.24 0.72
N THR A 84 -9.16 12.19 -0.09
CA THR A 84 -8.15 11.81 -1.07
C THR A 84 -8.79 11.77 -2.46
N TYR A 85 -8.15 12.44 -3.41
CA TYR A 85 -8.44 12.24 -4.83
C TYR A 85 -7.31 11.41 -5.45
N GLU A 86 -7.64 10.24 -5.97
CA GLU A 86 -6.70 9.38 -6.70
C GLU A 86 -7.03 9.46 -8.20
N LEU A 87 -6.08 9.93 -9.01
CA LEU A 87 -6.19 9.95 -10.46
C LEU A 87 -5.22 8.94 -11.06
N THR A 88 -5.77 7.93 -11.74
CA THR A 88 -4.99 6.81 -12.29
C THR A 88 -5.02 6.78 -13.80
N ARG A 89 -3.84 6.60 -14.40
CA ARG A 89 -3.64 6.53 -15.85
C ARG A 89 -3.13 5.17 -16.28
N GLY A 90 -3.91 4.47 -17.11
CA GLY A 90 -3.44 3.30 -17.84
C GLY A 90 -2.43 3.69 -18.92
N LEU A 91 -1.15 3.40 -18.71
CA LEU A 91 -0.07 3.74 -19.64
C LEU A 91 0.17 2.63 -20.67
N THR A 92 0.07 1.38 -20.26
CA THR A 92 0.06 0.20 -21.13
C THR A 92 -1.11 -0.72 -20.77
N SER A 93 -1.23 -1.89 -21.42
CA SER A 93 -2.21 -2.90 -21.00
C SER A 93 -1.88 -3.57 -19.66
N ARG A 94 -0.70 -3.28 -19.08
CA ARG A 94 -0.20 -3.93 -17.85
C ARG A 94 0.47 -2.95 -16.89
N PHE A 95 0.47 -1.66 -17.19
CA PHE A 95 1.16 -0.67 -16.38
C PHE A 95 0.29 0.57 -16.26
N GLU A 96 0.12 1.01 -15.03
CA GLU A 96 -0.58 2.22 -14.66
C GLU A 96 0.24 3.05 -13.68
N LEU A 97 -0.10 4.33 -13.61
CA LEU A 97 0.44 5.26 -12.64
C LEU A 97 -0.71 6.04 -12.03
N ALA A 98 -0.79 6.04 -10.71
CA ALA A 98 -1.73 6.83 -9.94
C ALA A 98 -1.03 8.01 -9.27
N GLY A 99 -1.72 9.15 -9.20
CA GLY A 99 -1.34 10.31 -8.41
C GLY A 99 -2.43 10.65 -7.40
N TYR A 100 -2.01 10.95 -6.17
CA TYR A 100 -2.91 11.21 -5.05
C TYR A 100 -2.79 12.65 -4.60
N LEU A 101 -3.93 13.30 -4.40
CA LEU A 101 -4.03 14.58 -3.70
C LEU A 101 -4.63 14.32 -2.31
N LEU A 102 -3.86 14.58 -1.25
CA LEU A 102 -4.27 14.34 0.12
C LEU A 102 -4.68 15.64 0.80
N LEU A 103 -5.90 15.65 1.33
CA LEU A 103 -6.47 16.76 2.07
C LEU A 103 -6.90 16.28 3.46
N ALA A 104 -6.74 17.13 4.47
CA ALA A 104 -7.27 16.86 5.80
C ALA A 104 -7.88 18.10 6.44
N ARG A 105 -8.88 17.90 7.29
CA ARG A 105 -9.47 18.93 8.14
C ARG A 105 -9.47 18.43 9.59
N ARG A 106 -8.97 19.25 10.50
CA ARG A 106 -9.09 19.03 11.96
C ARG A 106 -10.16 19.97 12.50
N GLU A 107 -11.07 19.44 13.32
CA GLU A 107 -12.11 20.22 14.02
C GLU A 107 -12.72 21.37 13.17
N ALA A 108 -12.64 22.62 13.66
CA ALA A 108 -13.21 23.82 13.04
C ALA A 108 -12.29 24.48 11.99
N ASP A 109 -11.16 23.86 11.65
CA ASP A 109 -10.21 24.40 10.69
C ASP A 109 -10.70 24.29 9.24
N ALA A 110 -10.00 24.97 8.33
CA ALA A 110 -10.20 24.81 6.89
C ALA A 110 -9.69 23.44 6.42
N LEU A 111 -10.12 23.04 5.21
CA LEU A 111 -9.55 21.87 4.53
C LEU A 111 -8.14 22.22 4.04
N GLU A 112 -7.15 21.47 4.50
CA GLU A 112 -5.73 21.73 4.23
C GLU A 112 -5.16 20.70 3.25
N PHE A 113 -4.28 21.15 2.36
CA PHE A 113 -3.43 20.26 1.58
C PHE A 113 -2.28 19.73 2.44
N VAL A 114 -2.25 18.42 2.63
CA VAL A 114 -1.35 17.74 3.58
C VAL A 114 -0.34 16.82 2.91
N GLY A 115 -0.41 16.67 1.59
CA GLY A 115 0.59 15.93 0.84
C GLY A 115 0.05 15.33 -0.45
N TRP A 116 0.93 14.60 -1.12
CA TRP A 116 0.59 13.88 -2.36
C TRP A 116 1.37 12.59 -2.44
N ARG A 117 0.93 11.68 -3.30
CA ARG A 117 1.58 10.38 -3.49
C ARG A 117 1.63 9.99 -4.96
N LEU A 118 2.53 9.05 -5.26
CA LEU A 118 2.59 8.36 -6.54
C LEU A 118 2.58 6.86 -6.31
N ARG A 119 1.79 6.15 -7.12
CA ARG A 119 1.70 4.70 -7.09
C ARG A 119 1.83 4.11 -8.49
N PRO A 120 3.03 3.65 -8.89
CA PRO A 120 3.15 2.74 -10.01
C PRO A 120 2.56 1.36 -9.68
N ARG A 121 1.83 0.79 -10.64
CA ARG A 121 1.39 -0.60 -10.56
C ARG A 121 1.59 -1.32 -11.88
N VAL A 122 2.08 -2.55 -11.79
CA VAL A 122 2.28 -3.46 -12.93
C VAL A 122 1.55 -4.78 -12.71
N SER A 123 0.78 -5.24 -13.69
CA SER A 123 0.21 -6.58 -13.71
C SER A 123 1.13 -7.56 -14.45
N LEU A 124 1.27 -8.77 -13.91
CA LEU A 124 2.03 -9.83 -14.58
C LEU A 124 1.27 -10.33 -15.82
N PRO A 125 1.96 -10.80 -16.87
CA PRO A 125 1.30 -11.34 -18.06
C PRO A 125 0.41 -12.55 -17.71
N GLU A 126 -0.84 -12.54 -18.20
CA GLU A 126 -1.75 -13.67 -18.01
C GLU A 126 -1.31 -14.95 -18.74
N SER A 127 -0.40 -14.84 -19.71
CA SER A 127 0.18 -16.00 -20.40
C SER A 127 1.14 -16.81 -19.52
N TRP A 128 1.53 -16.29 -18.36
CA TRP A 128 2.33 -17.05 -17.40
C TRP A 128 1.47 -18.13 -16.72
N PRO A 129 2.00 -19.35 -16.52
CA PRO A 129 1.24 -20.46 -15.96
C PRO A 129 1.11 -20.35 -14.43
N LEU A 130 0.61 -19.21 -13.95
CA LEU A 130 0.35 -18.97 -12.53
C LEU A 130 -1.09 -19.37 -12.20
N PRO A 131 -1.35 -19.97 -11.02
CA PRO A 131 -2.69 -20.40 -10.63
C PRO A 131 -3.63 -19.25 -10.24
N PHE A 132 -3.12 -18.01 -10.21
CA PHE A 132 -3.87 -16.80 -9.89
C PHE A 132 -3.25 -15.61 -10.64
N LYS A 133 -4.05 -14.56 -10.82
CA LYS A 133 -3.58 -13.33 -11.45
C LYS A 133 -2.84 -12.46 -10.42
N VAL A 134 -1.67 -11.94 -10.80
CA VAL A 134 -0.77 -11.19 -9.90
C VAL A 134 -0.49 -9.78 -10.41
N SER A 135 -0.50 -8.80 -9.52
CA SER A 135 -0.01 -7.45 -9.78
C SER A 135 0.89 -6.99 -8.64
N ILE A 136 1.90 -6.18 -8.96
CA ILE A 136 2.81 -5.56 -8.00
C ILE A 136 2.55 -4.06 -8.02
N SER A 137 2.31 -3.50 -6.85
CA SER A 137 2.11 -2.07 -6.64
C SER A 137 3.13 -1.55 -5.64
N GLY A 138 3.64 -0.35 -5.86
CA GLY A 138 4.50 0.35 -4.90
C GLY A 138 4.04 1.80 -4.81
N GLU A 139 4.11 2.37 -3.61
CA GLU A 139 3.68 3.75 -3.36
C GLU A 139 4.81 4.55 -2.70
N ILE A 140 4.92 5.81 -3.10
CA ILE A 140 5.77 6.79 -2.45
C ILE A 140 4.96 8.04 -2.11
N GLY A 141 5.04 8.47 -0.85
CA GLY A 141 4.32 9.62 -0.32
C GLY A 141 5.23 10.79 0.01
N PHE A 142 4.69 11.99 -0.20
CA PHE A 142 5.34 13.28 0.09
C PHE A 142 4.43 14.09 1.02
N PRO A 143 4.50 13.85 2.34
CA PRO A 143 3.69 14.59 3.30
C PRO A 143 4.19 16.04 3.43
N ARG A 144 3.26 16.97 3.53
CA ARG A 144 3.53 18.33 3.96
C ARG A 144 3.48 18.36 5.48
N ARG A 145 4.49 18.97 6.12
CA ARG A 145 4.46 19.18 7.58
C ARG A 145 3.21 20.00 7.93
N ALA A 146 2.44 19.52 8.91
CA ALA A 146 1.47 20.39 9.57
C ALA A 146 2.26 21.56 10.18
N SER A 147 1.85 22.79 9.88
CA SER A 147 2.40 23.98 10.51
C SER A 147 2.18 23.90 12.02
N VAL A 148 3.27 23.95 12.79
CA VAL A 148 3.24 24.06 14.26
C VAL A 148 3.01 25.53 14.61
N ASP A 149 1.90 26.10 14.16
CA ASP A 149 1.51 27.48 14.51
C ASP A 149 0.26 27.49 15.39
N TYR A 150 0.06 26.44 16.20
CA TYR A 150 -1.02 26.34 17.18
C TYR A 150 -0.51 26.49 18.62
N ASN A 151 0.39 27.46 18.89
CA ASN A 151 0.65 27.90 20.26
C ASN A 151 1.24 29.32 20.37
N SER A 152 0.70 30.27 19.61
CA SER A 152 1.02 31.69 19.77
C SER A 152 -0.26 32.53 19.87
N THR A 153 -1.11 32.24 20.85
CA THR A 153 -1.93 33.25 21.55
C THR A 153 -2.53 32.69 22.83
#